data_AF-A0A5C1QHC6-F1
#
_entry.id   AF-A0A5C1QHC6-F1
#
_cell.length_a   1.000
_cell.length_b   1.000
_cell.length_c   1.000
_cell.angle_alpha   90.00
_cell.angle_beta   90.00
_cell.angle_gamma   90.00
#
_symmetry.space_group_name_H-M   'P 1'
#
loop_
_entity.id
_entity.type
_entity.pdbx_description
1 polymer ?
#
loop_
_entity_poly.entity_id
_entity_poly.type
_entity_poly.pdbx_seq_one_letter_code
_entity_poly.pdbx_strand_id
1 'polypeptide(L)'
;MIYINFEWLEHEELKDYKSLNQYIENKKIPGKINYIFLDEVQEVLGFEKVVNSLNSKLLSGELATYLTWRFYTIEVLPLSFKEMLHHVNSKDDLFNNYIRLGGMPGRLQFDDERTEKNNLMDMYNSILLKVEAAKSTYLIHGV
;
A
#
# COMPACT_ATOMS: atom_id res chain seq x y z
N MET A 1 -9.87 1.65 -17.98
CA MET A 1 -9.03 1.49 -16.77
C MET A 1 -9.68 2.32 -15.68
N ILE A 2 -9.86 1.74 -14.49
CA ILE A 2 -10.41 2.42 -13.31
C ILE A 2 -9.23 2.53 -12.34
N TYR A 3 -8.94 3.74 -11.88
CA TYR A 3 -7.91 4.03 -10.88
C TYR A 3 -8.54 4.85 -9.76
N ILE A 4 -8.33 4.45 -8.51
CA ILE A 4 -8.87 5.13 -7.32
C ILE A 4 -7.79 5.11 -6.25
N ASN A 5 -7.46 6.28 -5.71
CA ASN A 5 -6.67 6.42 -4.49
C ASN A 5 -7.57 6.99 -3.39
N PHE A 6 -7.67 6.29 -2.26
CA PHE A 6 -8.64 6.62 -1.20
C PHE A 6 -8.18 7.73 -0.25
N GLU A 7 -6.95 8.24 -0.36
CA GLU A 7 -6.54 9.44 0.37
C GLU A 7 -7.06 10.73 -0.29
N TRP A 8 -7.51 10.66 -1.54
CA TRP A 8 -8.05 11.82 -2.24
C TRP A 8 -9.47 12.14 -1.75
N LEU A 9 -9.69 13.40 -1.39
CA LEU A 9 -10.97 13.89 -0.85
C LEU A 9 -12.17 13.63 -1.78
N GLU A 10 -11.97 13.62 -3.09
CA GLU A 10 -13.00 13.30 -4.08
C GLU A 10 -13.51 11.85 -4.01
N HIS A 11 -12.79 10.97 -3.33
CA HIS A 11 -13.14 9.57 -3.13
C HIS A 11 -13.61 9.27 -1.69
N GLU A 12 -13.81 10.29 -0.85
CA GLU A 12 -14.24 10.11 0.53
C GLU A 12 -15.56 9.32 0.63
N GLU A 13 -16.49 9.56 -0.31
CA GLU A 13 -17.77 8.84 -0.39
C GLU A 13 -17.62 7.36 -0.82
N LEU A 14 -16.45 6.99 -1.36
CA LEU A 14 -16.13 5.63 -1.81
C LEU A 14 -15.47 4.78 -0.72
N LYS A 15 -15.28 5.31 0.51
CA LYS A 15 -14.70 4.58 1.65
C LYS A 15 -15.65 3.57 2.31
N ASP A 16 -16.86 3.39 1.76
CA ASP A 16 -17.77 2.30 2.10
C ASP A 16 -17.85 1.27 0.96
N TYR A 17 -17.79 -0.03 1.30
CA TYR A 17 -17.80 -1.12 0.32
C TYR A 17 -19.00 -1.08 -0.65
N LYS A 18 -20.18 -0.61 -0.22
CA LYS A 18 -21.37 -0.54 -1.08
C LYS A 18 -21.19 0.54 -2.13
N SER A 19 -20.78 1.75 -1.71
CA SER A 19 -20.53 2.88 -2.59
C SER A 19 -19.43 2.55 -3.60
N LEU A 20 -18.33 1.96 -3.15
CA LEU A 20 -17.22 1.54 -4.01
C LEU A 20 -17.66 0.49 -5.03
N ASN A 21 -18.37 -0.56 -4.58
CA ASN A 21 -18.82 -1.61 -5.49
C ASN A 21 -19.76 -1.07 -6.55
N GLN A 22 -20.73 -0.23 -6.17
CA GLN A 22 -21.65 0.41 -7.11
C GLN A 22 -20.91 1.31 -8.11
N TYR A 23 -19.94 2.10 -7.65
CA TYR A 23 -19.11 2.94 -8.51
C TYR A 23 -18.35 2.11 -9.55
N ILE A 24 -17.72 1.02 -9.13
CA ILE A 24 -16.96 0.14 -10.03
C ILE A 24 -17.90 -0.51 -11.05
N GLU A 25 -19.04 -1.07 -10.62
CA GLU A 25 -20.01 -1.71 -11.53
C GLU A 25 -20.53 -0.72 -12.60
N ASN A 26 -20.82 0.52 -12.21
CA ASN A 26 -21.28 1.55 -13.14
C ASN A 26 -20.21 1.96 -14.16
N LYS A 27 -18.92 1.84 -13.83
CA LYS A 27 -17.80 2.19 -14.72
C LYS A 27 -17.28 1.02 -15.55
N LYS A 28 -17.65 -0.22 -15.22
CA LYS A 28 -17.25 -1.40 -16.01
C LYS A 28 -17.86 -1.34 -17.41
N ILE A 29 -17.06 -1.73 -18.39
CA ILE A 29 -17.53 -1.90 -19.77
C ILE A 29 -17.81 -3.39 -20.01
N PRO A 30 -19.08 -3.78 -20.28
CA PRO A 30 -19.42 -5.16 -20.58
C PRO A 30 -18.68 -5.70 -21.81
N GLY A 31 -18.27 -6.96 -21.77
CA GLY A 31 -17.57 -7.62 -22.89
C GLY A 31 -16.12 -7.18 -23.10
N LYS A 32 -15.55 -6.35 -22.22
CA LYS A 32 -14.14 -5.95 -22.25
C LYS A 32 -13.41 -6.34 -20.96
N ILE A 33 -12.08 -6.47 -21.07
CA ILE A 33 -11.22 -6.58 -19.89
C ILE A 33 -11.20 -5.22 -19.18
N ASN A 34 -11.59 -5.21 -17.90
CA ASN A 34 -11.59 -4.02 -17.07
C ASN A 34 -10.42 -4.10 -16.08
N TYR A 35 -9.43 -3.23 -16.24
CA TYR A 35 -8.33 -3.07 -15.28
C TYR A 35 -8.75 -2.10 -14.18
N ILE A 36 -8.65 -2.53 -12.92
CA ILE A 36 -9.03 -1.78 -11.73
C ILE A 36 -7.81 -1.70 -10.82
N PHE A 37 -7.37 -0.48 -10.53
CA PHE A 37 -6.27 -0.17 -9.62
C PHE A 37 -6.85 0.59 -8.43
N LEU A 38 -6.67 0.03 -7.24
CA LEU A 38 -7.18 0.57 -6.00
C LEU A 38 -5.97 0.75 -5.09
N ASP A 39 -5.77 1.98 -4.63
CA ASP A 39 -4.64 2.40 -3.82
C ASP A 39 -5.14 2.88 -2.46
N GLU A 40 -4.38 2.60 -1.40
CA GLU A 40 -4.77 2.87 0.00
C GLU A 40 -6.07 2.15 0.42
N VAL A 41 -6.25 0.90 -0.02
CA VAL A 41 -7.47 0.09 0.18
C VAL A 41 -7.87 -0.11 1.64
N GLN A 42 -6.95 0.06 2.60
CA GLN A 42 -7.26 -0.02 4.03
C GLN A 42 -8.19 1.10 4.52
N GLU A 43 -8.33 2.19 3.76
CA GLU A 43 -9.28 3.27 4.04
C GLU A 43 -10.75 2.85 3.77
N VAL A 44 -10.97 1.74 3.07
CA VAL A 44 -12.32 1.27 2.70
C VAL A 44 -12.82 0.25 3.72
N LEU A 45 -13.87 0.62 4.45
CA LEU A 45 -14.52 -0.26 5.41
C LEU A 45 -15.22 -1.42 4.68
N GLY A 46 -14.81 -2.65 5.00
CA GLY A 46 -15.37 -3.87 4.40
C GLY A 46 -14.88 -4.13 2.97
N PHE A 47 -13.69 -3.63 2.61
CA PHE A 47 -13.07 -3.79 1.29
C PHE A 47 -13.11 -5.23 0.76
N GLU A 48 -12.94 -6.23 1.64
CA GLU A 48 -13.01 -7.64 1.27
C GLU A 48 -14.30 -7.94 0.52
N LYS A 49 -15.45 -7.40 0.94
CA LYS A 49 -16.75 -7.62 0.28
C LYS A 49 -16.76 -7.15 -1.18
N VAL A 50 -16.04 -6.07 -1.50
CA VAL A 50 -15.88 -5.58 -2.87
C VAL A 50 -15.04 -6.55 -3.70
N VAL A 51 -13.91 -7.02 -3.15
CA VAL A 51 -13.10 -8.02 -3.85
C VAL A 51 -13.91 -9.29 -4.16
N ASN A 52 -14.78 -9.68 -3.22
CA ASN A 52 -15.63 -10.85 -3.33
C ASN A 52 -16.82 -10.67 -4.27
N SER A 53 -17.37 -9.47 -4.40
CA SER A 53 -18.39 -9.18 -5.42
C SER A 53 -17.79 -9.16 -6.83
N LEU A 54 -16.59 -8.57 -6.98
CA LEU A 54 -15.87 -8.53 -8.26
C LEU A 54 -15.43 -9.93 -8.71
N ASN A 55 -15.16 -10.82 -7.75
CA ASN A 55 -14.80 -12.21 -7.97
C ASN A 55 -15.81 -13.13 -7.28
N SER A 56 -16.94 -13.39 -7.94
CA SER A 56 -18.14 -14.15 -7.51
C SER A 56 -17.97 -15.55 -6.89
N LYS A 57 -16.76 -15.96 -6.48
CA LYS A 57 -16.42 -17.26 -5.87
C LYS A 57 -15.57 -17.20 -4.59
N LEU A 58 -15.22 -16.02 -4.07
CA LEU A 58 -14.21 -15.93 -3.01
C LEU A 58 -14.69 -16.14 -1.56
N LEU A 59 -16.01 -16.13 -1.26
CA LEU A 59 -16.49 -16.05 0.13
C LEU A 59 -17.53 -17.08 0.60
N SER A 60 -17.66 -18.25 -0.04
CA SER A 60 -18.43 -19.34 0.57
C SER A 60 -17.53 -20.19 1.46
N GLY A 61 -17.42 -19.85 2.74
CA GLY A 61 -16.99 -20.80 3.77
C GLY A 61 -16.22 -20.19 4.93
N GLU A 62 -14.95 -19.91 4.73
CA GLU A 62 -14.00 -19.64 5.81
C GLU A 62 -12.87 -18.80 5.22
N LEU A 63 -12.42 -17.73 5.87
CA LEU A 63 -11.40 -16.81 5.33
C LEU A 63 -10.01 -17.43 5.06
N ALA A 64 -9.76 -18.74 5.21
CA ALA A 64 -8.52 -19.15 5.86
C ALA A 64 -7.52 -20.05 5.10
N THR A 65 -7.76 -20.63 3.90
CA THR A 65 -6.76 -21.61 3.37
C THR A 65 -6.61 -21.73 1.85
N TYR A 66 -7.52 -21.14 1.04
CA TYR A 66 -7.61 -21.42 -0.41
C TYR A 66 -7.48 -20.18 -1.32
N LEU A 67 -6.77 -19.14 -0.88
CA LEU A 67 -6.42 -17.97 -1.72
C LEU A 67 -5.23 -18.22 -2.68
N THR A 68 -4.92 -19.49 -2.96
CA THR A 68 -3.59 -19.93 -3.39
C THR A 68 -3.27 -19.74 -4.89
N TRP A 69 -4.16 -19.16 -5.72
CA TRP A 69 -3.90 -19.05 -7.17
C TRP A 69 -4.36 -17.79 -7.90
N ARG A 70 -5.22 -16.92 -7.34
CA ARG A 70 -5.76 -15.74 -8.07
C ARG A 70 -5.24 -14.40 -7.59
N PHE A 71 -4.32 -14.41 -6.65
CA PHE A 71 -3.63 -13.25 -6.16
C PHE A 71 -2.13 -13.45 -6.39
N TYR A 72 -1.50 -12.45 -6.97
CA TYR A 72 -0.05 -12.36 -7.01
C TYR A 72 0.33 -11.25 -6.03
N THR A 73 0.82 -11.65 -4.86
CA THR A 73 1.37 -10.69 -3.89
C THR A 73 2.77 -10.33 -4.34
N ILE A 74 3.01 -9.04 -4.54
CA ILE A 74 4.34 -8.51 -4.79
C ILE A 74 4.81 -7.90 -3.49
N GLU A 75 5.76 -8.55 -2.84
CA GLU A 75 6.48 -7.94 -1.73
C GLU A 75 7.54 -7.00 -2.30
N VAL A 76 7.42 -5.71 -1.99
CA VAL A 76 8.40 -4.70 -2.38
C VAL A 76 9.33 -4.47 -1.19
N LEU A 77 10.59 -4.86 -1.34
CA LEU A 77 11.63 -4.65 -0.35
C LEU A 77 12.43 -3.39 -0.68
N PRO A 78 13.10 -2.79 0.33
CA PRO A 78 14.13 -1.78 0.07
C PRO A 78 15.18 -2.30 -0.91
N LEU A 79 15.82 -1.39 -1.65
CA LEU A 79 16.89 -1.71 -2.58
C LEU A 79 18.01 -2.46 -1.86
N SER A 80 18.48 -3.53 -2.47
CA SER A 80 19.70 -4.20 -2.02
C SER A 80 20.91 -3.28 -2.22
N PHE A 81 21.99 -3.53 -1.47
CA PHE A 81 23.25 -2.82 -1.66
C PHE A 81 23.76 -2.89 -3.11
N LYS A 82 23.53 -4.03 -3.78
CA LYS A 82 23.90 -4.22 -5.19
C LYS A 82 23.10 -3.31 -6.11
N GLU A 83 21.81 -3.13 -5.87
CA GLU A 83 20.97 -2.22 -6.66
C GLU A 83 21.32 -0.76 -6.40
N MET A 84 21.66 -0.42 -5.16
CA MET A 84 22.16 0.91 -4.81
C MET A 84 23.42 1.28 -5.60
N LEU A 85 24.36 0.35 -5.79
CA LEU A 85 25.58 0.60 -6.57
C LEU A 85 25.32 1.05 -8.02
N HIS A 86 24.16 0.75 -8.59
CA HIS A 86 23.79 1.22 -9.93
C HIS A 86 23.23 2.64 -9.96
N HIS A 87 22.86 3.18 -8.80
CA HIS A 87 22.18 4.48 -8.68
C HIS A 87 23.09 5.59 -8.15
N VAL A 88 24.33 5.29 -7.77
CA VAL A 88 25.27 6.26 -7.17
C VAL A 88 26.59 6.28 -7.92
N ASN A 89 27.08 7.49 -8.20
CA ASN A 89 28.30 7.72 -8.97
C ASN A 89 29.58 7.53 -8.14
N SER A 90 29.53 7.84 -6.84
CA SER A 90 30.66 7.68 -5.91
C SER A 90 30.43 6.50 -4.98
N LYS A 91 31.43 5.62 -4.88
CA LYS A 91 31.34 4.36 -4.11
C LYS A 91 32.03 4.45 -2.75
N ASP A 92 32.83 5.48 -2.51
CA ASP A 92 33.79 5.51 -1.41
C ASP A 92 33.14 5.58 -0.02
N ASP A 93 31.86 5.98 0.08
CA ASP A 93 31.12 6.00 1.34
C ASP A 93 29.77 5.25 1.30
N LEU A 94 29.44 4.63 0.16
CA LEU A 94 28.11 4.03 -0.04
C LEU A 94 27.83 2.87 0.93
N PHE A 95 28.84 2.07 1.25
CA PHE A 95 28.67 0.94 2.17
C PHE A 95 28.32 1.42 3.57
N ASN A 96 29.06 2.39 4.11
CA ASN A 96 28.78 2.97 5.42
C ASN A 96 27.41 3.64 5.44
N ASN A 97 27.05 4.36 4.38
CA ASN A 97 25.75 5.02 4.24
C ASN A 97 24.61 4.01 4.13
N TYR A 98 24.83 2.86 3.48
CA TYR A 98 23.83 1.80 3.39
C TYR A 98 23.59 1.12 4.74
N ILE A 99 24.64 0.84 5.51
CA ILE A 99 24.50 0.26 6.85
C ILE A 99 23.78 1.22 7.81
N ARG A 100 24.03 2.53 7.70
CA ARG A 100 23.43 3.54 8.59
C ARG A 100 21.99 3.89 8.24
N LEU A 101 21.68 4.02 6.95
CA LEU A 101 20.43 4.60 6.47
C LEU A 101 19.55 3.59 5.71
N GLY A 102 20.05 2.39 5.44
CA GLY A 102 19.33 1.31 4.76
C GLY A 102 19.20 1.50 3.25
N GLY A 103 18.34 0.69 2.63
CA GLY A 103 18.15 0.62 1.18
C GLY A 103 16.92 1.34 0.65
N MET A 104 16.29 2.24 1.42
CA MET A 104 15.01 2.83 1.03
C MET A 104 15.13 3.63 -0.29
N PRO A 105 14.38 3.30 -1.36
CA PRO A 105 14.54 3.96 -2.67
C PRO A 105 14.38 5.49 -2.64
N GLY A 106 13.46 6.00 -1.80
CA GLY A 106 13.19 7.44 -1.67
C GLY A 106 14.40 8.28 -1.26
N ARG A 107 15.42 7.63 -0.68
CA ARG A 107 16.68 8.27 -0.28
C ARG A 107 17.49 8.80 -1.47
N LEU A 108 17.34 8.19 -2.64
CA LEU A 108 18.04 8.56 -3.87
C LEU A 108 17.58 9.92 -4.45
N GLN A 109 16.53 10.52 -3.88
CA GLN A 109 15.97 11.80 -4.35
C GLN A 109 16.56 13.01 -3.62
N PHE A 110 17.41 12.80 -2.60
CA PHE A 110 17.96 13.87 -1.78
C PHE A 110 19.47 13.97 -1.96
N ASP A 111 19.96 15.18 -2.23
CA ASP A 111 21.39 15.46 -2.36
C ASP A 111 22.08 15.70 -0.99
N ASP A 112 21.30 16.00 0.05
CA ASP A 112 21.78 16.35 1.40
C ASP A 112 21.41 15.27 2.44
N GLU A 113 22.44 14.77 3.14
CA GLU A 113 22.33 13.68 4.14
C GLU A 113 21.41 14.05 5.31
N ARG A 114 21.39 15.33 5.71
CA ARG A 114 20.54 15.78 6.82
C ARG A 114 19.07 15.74 6.44
N THR A 115 18.73 16.20 5.24
CA THR A 115 17.39 16.16 4.68
C THR A 115 16.92 14.72 4.48
N GLU A 116 17.76 13.86 3.92
CA GLU A 116 17.52 12.43 3.78
C GLU A 116 17.17 11.76 5.12
N LYS A 117 17.99 11.99 6.15
CA LYS A 117 17.76 11.42 7.48
C LYS A 117 16.46 11.89 8.12
N ASN A 118 16.14 13.18 8.02
CA ASN A 118 14.89 13.72 8.56
C ASN A 118 13.68 13.08 7.88
N ASN A 119 13.70 12.95 6.55
CA ASN A 119 12.61 12.31 5.82
C ASN A 119 12.42 10.84 6.21
N LEU A 120 13.51 10.09 6.38
CA LEU A 120 13.43 8.70 6.86
C LEU A 120 12.84 8.62 8.27
N MET A 121 13.20 9.56 9.14
CA MET A 121 12.66 9.62 10.50
C MET A 121 11.17 10.00 10.51
N ASP A 122 10.77 10.94 9.68
CA ASP A 122 9.36 11.36 9.54
C ASP A 122 8.50 10.22 8.97
N MET A 123 9.02 9.49 7.98
CA MET A 123 8.38 8.29 7.44
C MET A 123 8.25 7.20 8.51
N TYR A 124 9.32 6.93 9.27
CA TYR A 124 9.28 5.98 10.38
C TYR A 124 8.25 6.39 11.45
N ASN A 125 8.26 7.65 11.87
CA ASN A 125 7.32 8.17 12.86
C ASN A 125 5.87 8.10 12.37
N SER A 126 5.60 8.46 11.11
CA SER A 126 4.24 8.38 10.55
C SER A 126 3.70 6.96 10.52
N ILE A 127 4.53 5.97 10.13
CA ILE A 127 4.16 4.56 10.14
C ILE A 127 3.89 4.11 11.58
N LEU A 128 4.79 4.44 12.51
CA LEU A 128 4.64 4.05 13.91
C LEU A 128 3.36 4.63 14.52
N LEU A 129 3.09 5.93 14.29
CA LEU A 129 1.89 6.60 14.76
C LEU A 129 0.62 5.99 14.16
N LYS A 130 0.59 5.68 12.85
CA LYS A 130 -0.54 4.99 12.22
C LYS A 130 -0.78 3.60 12.86
N VAL A 131 0.29 2.86 13.14
CA VAL A 131 0.21 1.53 13.79
C VAL A 131 -0.29 1.63 15.24
N GLU A 132 0.19 2.61 16.01
CA GLU A 132 -0.26 2.84 17.38
C GLU A 132 -1.73 3.30 17.44
N ALA A 133 -2.13 4.21 16.55
CA ALA A 133 -3.52 4.65 16.43
C ALA A 133 -4.46 3.48 16.12
N ALA A 134 -4.07 2.61 15.17
CA ALA A 134 -4.84 1.41 14.86
C ALA A 134 -5.00 0.51 16.09
N LYS A 135 -3.90 0.22 16.83
CA LYS A 135 -3.95 -0.59 18.06
C LYS A 135 -4.83 0.01 19.16
N SER A 136 -4.81 1.34 19.34
CA SER A 136 -5.63 2.03 20.34
C SER A 136 -7.12 1.94 20.01
N THR A 137 -7.51 2.09 18.74
CA THR A 137 -8.90 1.93 18.29
C THR A 137 -9.45 0.51 18.55
N TYR A 138 -8.60 -0.53 18.46
CA TYR A 138 -8.99 -1.90 18.83
C TYR A 138 -9.12 -2.12 20.35
N LEU A 139 -8.40 -1.37 21.19
CA LEU A 139 -8.49 -1.49 22.66
C LEU A 139 -9.75 -0.83 23.24
N ILE A 140 -10.31 0.18 22.56
CA ILE A 140 -11.50 0.91 23.05
C ILE A 140 -12.81 0.15 22.75
N HIS A 141 -12.79 -0.84 21.85
CA HIS A 141 -13.94 -1.70 21.54
C HIS A 141 -13.99 -3.01 22.36
N GLY A 142 -13.20 -3.10 23.43
CA GLY A 142 -13.04 -4.29 24.27
C GLY A 142 -13.55 -4.15 25.70
N VAL A 143 -14.65 -3.43 25.94
CA VAL A 143 -15.43 -3.47 27.20
C VAL A 143 -16.92 -3.42 26.90
#